data_AF-A0A7S0CT13-F1
#
_entry.id   AF-A0A7S0CT13-F1
#
_cell.length_a   1.000
_cell.length_b   1.000
_cell.length_c   1.000
_cell.angle_alpha   90.00
_cell.angle_beta   90.00
_cell.angle_gamma   90.00
#
_symmetry.space_group_name_H-M   'P 1'
#
loop_
_entity.id
_entity.type
_entity.pdbx_description
1 polymer ?
#
loop_
_entity_poly.entity_id
_entity_poly.type
_entity_poly.pdbx_seq_one_letter_code
_entity_poly.pdbx_strand_id
1 'polypeptide(L)'
;SGSAHCEALELMRREFRSANVLQKHQRDEMHARDELVMATTRIRTRRDDEIALGGLPDPVPEHLRASVVHEWELGEMETQYVTDRAVYEADLRRAASQVRFLERLRREDEETKATKADAEEANGTGTATDTTFPKTKTFECPVCQEDASSSAAAAELAVLPCGHKLCVSCTDALIARAPPPTNNRNPKSFKCPTCREKTPADEINYVSFGGAQTRVERFFARDSSRAVPSGSAESPAKEKSRACSMDSSLGTDFEQNAFESSVVVKGSWGTKIEAVTRRALYLLDENRSGADPETKIIVFSEWEDALRVTAAALRANGVVVAHPGGGGKKMRDAVEAFAAKRSERSERSERSER
;
A
#
# COMPACT_ATOMS: atom_id res chain seq x y z
N SER A 1 -23.48 40.94 -49.36
CA SER A 1 -24.06 41.50 -48.12
C SER A 1 -24.01 40.48 -46.97
N GLY A 2 -24.66 39.30 -47.08
CA GLY A 2 -24.70 38.32 -45.98
C GLY A 2 -23.37 37.67 -45.56
N SER A 3 -22.49 37.31 -46.52
CA SER A 3 -21.21 36.66 -46.21
C SER A 3 -20.28 37.53 -45.36
N ALA A 4 -20.21 38.84 -45.62
CA ALA A 4 -19.43 39.78 -44.81
C ALA A 4 -19.99 39.91 -43.38
N HIS A 5 -21.31 39.78 -43.20
CA HIS A 5 -21.93 39.79 -41.87
C HIS A 5 -21.59 38.51 -41.09
N CYS A 6 -21.61 37.34 -41.73
CA CYS A 6 -21.18 36.08 -41.11
C CYS A 6 -19.70 36.14 -40.67
N GLU A 7 -18.83 36.69 -41.51
CA GLU A 7 -17.41 36.87 -41.18
C GLU A 7 -17.20 37.82 -39.99
N ALA A 8 -17.94 38.93 -39.92
CA ALA A 8 -17.92 39.84 -38.78
C ALA A 8 -18.36 39.16 -37.47
N LEU A 9 -19.39 38.31 -37.51
CA LEU A 9 -19.83 37.54 -36.34
C LEU A 9 -18.75 36.53 -35.88
N GLU A 10 -18.05 35.89 -36.81
CA GLU A 10 -16.94 35.00 -36.48
C GLU A 10 -15.75 35.73 -35.85
N LEU A 11 -15.43 36.93 -36.35
CA LEU A 11 -14.39 37.79 -35.77
C LEU A 11 -14.76 38.21 -34.34
N MET A 12 -15.99 38.67 -34.10
CA MET A 12 -16.46 39.02 -32.75
C MET A 12 -16.40 37.81 -31.79
N ARG A 13 -16.70 36.60 -32.27
CA ARG A 13 -16.58 35.38 -31.45
C ARG A 13 -15.13 35.08 -31.07
N ARG A 14 -14.18 35.31 -31.99
CA ARG A 14 -12.74 35.14 -31.73
C ARG A 14 -12.25 36.21 -30.75
N GLU A 15 -12.65 37.46 -30.95
CA GLU A 15 -12.34 38.58 -30.04
C GLU A 15 -12.87 38.33 -28.63
N PHE A 16 -14.11 37.87 -28.48
CA PHE A 16 -14.69 37.55 -27.18
C PHE A 16 -13.90 36.46 -26.44
N ARG A 17 -13.44 35.42 -27.15
CA ARG A 17 -12.58 34.39 -26.56
C ARG A 17 -11.25 34.98 -26.10
N SER A 18 -10.59 35.76 -26.96
CA SER A 18 -9.32 36.41 -26.62
C SER A 18 -9.48 37.40 -25.45
N ALA A 19 -10.59 38.15 -25.40
CA ALA A 19 -10.90 39.08 -24.33
C ALA A 19 -11.12 38.37 -22.99
N ASN A 20 -11.84 37.24 -22.97
CA ASN A 20 -12.00 36.43 -21.76
C ASN A 20 -10.67 35.86 -21.27
N VAL A 21 -9.81 35.42 -22.19
CA VAL A 21 -8.46 34.95 -21.85
C VAL A 21 -7.65 36.09 -21.23
N LEU A 22 -7.68 37.29 -21.84
CA LEU A 22 -7.03 38.48 -21.28
C LEU A 22 -7.56 38.84 -19.89
N GLN A 23 -8.88 38.86 -19.71
CA GLN A 23 -9.51 39.15 -18.42
C GLN A 23 -9.09 38.13 -17.35
N LYS A 24 -9.00 36.85 -17.71
CA LYS A 24 -8.50 35.81 -16.82
C LYS A 24 -7.04 36.09 -16.44
N HIS A 25 -6.17 36.37 -17.40
CA HIS A 25 -4.77 36.68 -17.12
C HIS A 25 -4.58 37.93 -16.26
N GLN A 26 -5.36 38.99 -16.49
CA GLN A 26 -5.33 40.20 -15.66
C GLN A 26 -5.74 39.89 -14.21
N ARG A 27 -6.73 39.01 -14.02
CA ARG A 27 -7.17 38.56 -12.70
C ARG A 27 -6.11 37.69 -12.02
N ASP A 28 -5.53 36.74 -12.77
CA ASP A 28 -4.47 35.86 -12.28
C ASP A 28 -3.23 36.70 -11.88
N GLU A 29 -2.90 37.76 -12.63
CA GLU A 29 -1.82 38.69 -12.29
C GLU A 29 -2.12 39.47 -11.00
N MET A 30 -3.35 39.95 -10.83
CA MET A 30 -3.77 40.61 -9.59
C MET A 30 -3.64 39.66 -8.39
N HIS A 31 -4.12 38.43 -8.52
CA HIS A 31 -4.01 37.41 -7.46
C HIS A 31 -2.56 37.07 -7.15
N ALA A 32 -1.71 36.88 -8.18
CA ALA A 32 -0.30 36.60 -7.97
C ALA A 32 0.41 37.75 -7.21
N ARG A 33 0.06 39.01 -7.49
CA ARG A 33 0.61 40.16 -6.75
C ARG A 33 0.14 40.18 -5.30
N ASP A 34 -1.13 39.87 -5.03
CA ASP A 34 -1.67 39.76 -3.68
C ASP A 34 -0.99 38.63 -2.89
N GLU A 35 -0.83 37.45 -3.50
CA GLU A 35 -0.11 36.32 -2.92
C GLU A 35 1.34 36.67 -2.57
N LEU A 36 2.05 37.43 -3.42
CA LEU A 36 3.41 37.89 -3.14
C LEU A 36 3.45 38.84 -1.94
N VAL A 37 2.49 39.75 -1.82
CA VAL A 37 2.37 40.63 -0.65
C VAL A 37 2.13 39.78 0.59
N MET A 38 1.13 38.90 0.56
CA MET A 38 0.77 38.02 1.67
C MET A 38 1.91 37.10 2.10
N ALA A 39 2.69 36.54 1.17
CA ALA A 39 3.83 35.66 1.47
C ALA A 39 4.97 36.36 2.23
N THR A 40 5.08 37.69 2.11
CA THR A 40 6.10 38.49 2.83
C THR A 40 5.58 39.10 4.13
N THR A 41 4.27 39.03 4.39
CA THR A 41 3.70 39.48 5.65
C THR A 41 4.24 38.63 6.81
N ARG A 42 4.54 39.29 7.92
CA ARG A 42 5.02 38.63 9.14
C ARG A 42 3.97 38.74 10.22
N ILE A 43 3.96 37.73 11.10
CA ILE A 43 3.14 37.76 12.30
C ILE A 43 3.59 38.96 13.15
N ARG A 44 2.63 39.80 13.53
CA ARG A 44 2.81 40.94 14.43
C ARG A 44 1.65 40.99 15.40
N THR A 45 1.88 41.62 16.54
CA THR A 45 0.78 41.94 17.46
C THR A 45 -0.07 43.09 16.92
N ARG A 46 -1.34 43.09 17.29
CA ARG A 46 -2.26 44.22 17.10
C ARG A 46 -1.72 45.45 17.80
N ARG A 47 -1.90 46.60 17.16
CA ARG A 47 -1.66 47.92 17.76
C ARG A 47 -2.85 48.33 18.62
N ASP A 48 -2.67 49.32 19.49
CA ASP A 48 -3.73 49.80 20.39
C ASP A 48 -5.01 50.25 19.65
N ASP A 49 -4.87 50.77 18.42
CA ASP A 49 -5.97 51.19 17.54
C ASP A 49 -6.65 50.04 16.77
N GLU A 50 -6.04 48.85 16.77
CA GLU A 50 -6.50 47.65 16.06
C GLU A 50 -7.15 46.63 17.02
N ILE A 51 -7.26 46.97 18.30
CA ILE A 51 -7.96 46.16 19.30
C ILE A 51 -9.46 46.44 19.18
N ALA A 52 -10.25 45.39 18.94
CA ALA A 52 -11.69 45.53 18.82
C ALA A 52 -12.29 46.01 20.16
N LEU A 53 -12.83 47.23 20.18
CA LEU A 53 -13.65 47.72 21.28
C LEU A 53 -14.99 46.97 21.25
N GLY A 54 -15.33 46.31 22.36
CA GLY A 54 -16.46 45.39 22.44
C GLY A 54 -17.76 45.94 21.84
N GLY A 55 -18.37 45.19 20.93
CA GLY A 55 -19.61 45.55 20.23
C GLY A 55 -19.41 46.19 18.85
N LEU A 56 -18.19 46.56 18.47
CA LEU A 56 -17.86 47.00 17.11
C LEU A 56 -17.28 45.85 16.26
N PRO A 57 -17.45 45.90 14.93
CA PRO A 57 -16.72 45.02 14.01
C PRO A 57 -15.22 45.15 14.21
N ASP A 58 -14.51 44.03 14.10
CA ASP A 58 -13.06 44.00 14.20
C ASP A 58 -12.43 44.94 13.15
N PRO A 59 -11.60 45.93 13.56
CA PRO A 59 -10.96 46.87 12.64
C PRO A 59 -9.96 46.19 11.70
N VAL A 60 -9.47 44.99 12.03
CA VAL A 60 -8.55 44.22 11.20
C VAL A 60 -9.32 43.46 10.12
N PRO A 61 -8.99 43.64 8.82
CA PRO A 61 -9.57 42.87 7.74
C PRO A 61 -9.37 41.36 7.94
N GLU A 62 -10.39 40.58 7.55
CA GLU A 62 -10.41 39.12 7.77
C GLU A 62 -9.17 38.40 7.23
N HIS A 63 -8.69 38.77 6.04
CA HIS A 63 -7.51 38.18 5.41
C HIS A 63 -6.19 38.45 6.17
N LEU A 64 -6.14 39.46 7.05
CA LEU A 64 -4.95 39.79 7.84
C LEU A 64 -4.96 39.16 9.23
N ARG A 65 -6.09 38.61 9.70
CA ARG A 65 -6.24 38.10 11.07
C ARG A 65 -5.29 36.96 11.43
N ALA A 66 -4.79 36.21 10.44
CA ALA A 66 -3.77 35.18 10.67
C ALA A 66 -2.37 35.76 10.95
N SER A 67 -2.10 36.99 10.47
CA SER A 67 -0.81 37.68 10.63
C SER A 67 -0.84 38.77 11.70
N VAL A 68 -2.01 39.31 12.02
CA VAL A 68 -2.20 40.40 12.99
C VAL A 68 -3.00 39.85 14.18
N VAL A 69 -2.25 39.39 15.17
CA VAL A 69 -2.77 38.58 16.28
C VAL A 69 -2.76 39.35 17.59
N HIS A 70 -3.56 38.92 18.56
CA HIS A 70 -3.51 39.49 19.89
C HIS A 70 -2.27 38.99 20.66
N GLU A 71 -1.80 39.79 21.62
CA GLU A 71 -0.62 39.43 22.41
C GLU A 71 -0.83 38.13 23.20
N TRP A 72 -2.03 37.88 23.72
CA TRP A 72 -2.35 36.66 24.46
C TRP A 72 -2.42 35.40 23.59
N GLU A 73 -2.57 35.53 22.27
CA GLU A 73 -2.60 34.39 21.33
C GLU A 73 -1.18 33.88 21.03
N LEU A 74 -0.15 34.69 21.26
CA LEU A 74 1.23 34.35 20.91
C LEU A 74 1.73 33.06 21.57
N GLY A 75 1.39 32.83 22.84
CA GLY A 75 1.85 31.63 23.56
C GLY A 75 1.24 30.34 23.01
N GLU A 76 -0.04 30.38 22.63
CA GLU A 76 -0.72 29.25 21.99
C GLU A 76 -0.13 28.99 20.60
N MET A 77 0.04 30.05 19.80
CA MET A 77 0.62 29.95 18.47
C MET A 77 2.06 29.43 18.48
N GLU A 78 2.90 29.90 19.41
CA GLU A 78 4.27 29.40 19.55
C GLU A 78 4.28 27.89 19.83
N THR A 79 3.45 27.44 20.76
CA THR A 79 3.32 26.02 21.10
C THR A 79 2.85 25.20 19.90
N GLN A 80 1.86 25.71 19.16
CA GLN A 80 1.37 25.08 17.94
C GLN A 80 2.47 24.98 16.88
N TYR A 81 3.15 26.07 16.54
CA TYR A 81 4.21 26.06 15.52
C TYR A 81 5.41 25.18 15.88
N VAL A 82 5.79 25.11 17.16
CA VAL A 82 6.84 24.19 17.61
C VAL A 82 6.42 22.74 17.41
N THR A 83 5.16 22.42 17.70
CA THR A 83 4.61 21.07 17.52
C THR A 83 4.52 20.70 16.05
N ASP A 84 3.94 21.59 15.24
CA ASP A 84 3.81 21.43 13.79
C ASP A 84 5.18 21.25 13.12
N ARG A 85 6.16 22.08 13.51
CA ARG A 85 7.54 21.94 13.02
C ARG A 85 8.12 20.56 13.30
N ALA A 86 7.91 20.01 14.50
CA ALA A 86 8.42 18.70 14.85
C ALA A 86 7.80 17.59 13.98
N VAL A 87 6.50 17.68 13.71
CA VAL A 87 5.78 16.74 12.83
C VAL A 87 6.29 16.87 11.38
N TYR A 88 6.33 18.08 10.84
CA TYR A 88 6.76 18.30 9.46
C TYR A 88 8.23 17.97 9.21
N GLU A 89 9.11 18.17 10.20
CA GLU A 89 10.49 17.71 10.11
C GLU A 89 10.60 16.18 10.05
N ALA A 90 9.76 15.46 10.80
CA ALA A 90 9.70 14.00 10.72
C ALA A 90 9.15 13.53 9.36
N ASP A 91 8.09 14.17 8.86
CA ASP A 91 7.51 13.88 7.55
C ASP A 91 8.50 14.13 6.41
N LEU A 92 9.21 15.25 6.45
CA LEU A 92 10.25 15.57 5.45
C LEU A 92 11.37 14.52 5.46
N ARG A 93 11.81 14.06 6.64
CA ARG A 93 12.81 12.99 6.75
C ARG A 93 12.31 11.68 6.12
N ARG A 94 11.05 11.30 6.36
CA ARG A 94 10.42 10.10 5.76
C ARG A 94 10.26 10.22 4.24
N ALA A 95 9.77 11.35 3.74
CA ALA A 95 9.64 11.58 2.30
C ALA A 95 11.02 11.59 1.61
N ALA A 96 12.02 12.22 2.22
CA ALA A 96 13.38 12.24 1.69
C ALA A 96 14.02 10.84 1.62
N SER A 97 13.77 9.97 2.62
CA SER A 97 14.28 8.60 2.58
C SER A 97 13.62 7.77 1.47
N GLN A 98 12.32 7.96 1.24
CA GLN A 98 11.60 7.32 0.14
C GLN A 98 12.12 7.79 -1.23
N VAL A 99 12.36 9.08 -1.42
CA VAL A 99 12.93 9.61 -2.68
C VAL A 99 14.31 9.01 -2.94
N ARG A 100 15.20 8.98 -1.94
CA ARG A 100 16.52 8.35 -2.07
C ARG A 100 16.44 6.87 -2.43
N PHE A 101 15.43 6.17 -1.91
CA PHE A 101 15.17 4.78 -2.27
C PHE A 101 14.72 4.63 -3.72
N LEU A 102 13.74 5.42 -4.17
CA LEU A 102 13.22 5.38 -5.53
C LEU A 102 14.27 5.79 -6.58
N GLU A 103 15.06 6.82 -6.30
CA GLU A 103 16.17 7.23 -7.17
C GLU A 103 17.22 6.11 -7.32
N ARG A 104 17.47 5.35 -6.25
CA ARG A 104 18.36 4.20 -6.31
C ARG A 104 17.76 3.06 -7.10
N LEU A 105 16.49 2.71 -6.88
CA LEU A 105 15.80 1.70 -7.68
C LEU A 105 15.85 2.05 -9.17
N ARG A 106 15.61 3.32 -9.50
CA ARG A 106 15.75 3.81 -10.87
C ARG A 106 17.17 3.57 -11.40
N ARG A 107 18.21 3.86 -10.62
CA ARG A 107 19.61 3.63 -11.04
C ARG A 107 19.90 2.14 -11.27
N GLU A 108 19.40 1.27 -10.39
CA GLU A 108 19.53 -0.19 -10.51
C GLU A 108 18.78 -0.72 -11.75
N ASP A 109 17.60 -0.19 -12.07
CA ASP A 109 16.86 -0.51 -13.29
C ASP A 109 17.60 -0.04 -14.55
N GLU A 110 18.25 1.13 -14.53
CA GLU A 110 19.06 1.58 -15.67
C GLU A 110 20.33 0.73 -15.85
N GLU A 111 21.01 0.36 -14.76
CA GLU A 111 22.18 -0.55 -14.78
C GLU A 111 21.80 -1.96 -15.30
N THR A 112 20.63 -2.49 -14.90
CA THR A 112 20.13 -3.78 -15.41
C THR A 112 19.66 -3.72 -16.86
N LYS A 113 19.15 -2.56 -17.33
CA LYS A 113 18.80 -2.37 -18.75
C LYS A 113 20.04 -2.24 -19.61
N ALA A 114 21.05 -1.49 -19.18
CA ALA A 114 22.32 -1.35 -19.89
C ALA A 114 23.00 -2.72 -20.07
N THR A 115 23.12 -3.50 -18.99
CA THR A 115 23.72 -4.85 -19.06
C THR A 115 22.93 -5.84 -19.92
N LYS A 116 21.60 -5.67 -20.06
CA LYS A 116 20.78 -6.46 -20.98
C LYS A 116 20.95 -6.05 -22.44
N ALA A 117 21.08 -4.75 -22.73
CA ALA A 117 21.35 -4.24 -24.07
C ALA A 117 22.73 -4.71 -24.58
N ASP A 118 23.76 -4.65 -23.73
CA ASP A 118 25.11 -5.14 -24.06
C ASP A 118 25.15 -6.67 -24.29
N ALA A 119 24.28 -7.43 -23.60
CA ALA A 119 24.17 -8.89 -23.77
C ALA A 119 23.43 -9.30 -25.05
N GLU A 120 22.51 -8.47 -25.56
CA GLU A 120 21.81 -8.72 -26.83
C GLU A 120 22.69 -8.39 -28.05
N GLU A 121 23.59 -7.40 -27.96
CA GLU A 121 24.56 -7.09 -29.04
C GLU A 121 25.69 -8.12 -29.15
N ALA A 122 26.07 -8.80 -28.06
CA ALA A 122 27.14 -9.80 -28.04
C ALA A 122 26.71 -11.21 -28.54
N ASN A 123 25.42 -11.45 -28.79
CA ASN A 123 24.92 -12.76 -29.23
C ASN A 123 24.91 -12.93 -30.77
N GLY A 124 25.57 -12.01 -31.49
CA GLY A 124 25.95 -12.17 -32.89
C GLY A 124 27.33 -12.83 -33.01
N THR A 125 27.35 -14.16 -33.11
CA THR A 125 28.51 -15.02 -33.46
C THR A 125 29.54 -15.29 -32.36
N GLY A 126 29.56 -16.50 -31.80
CA GLY A 126 30.74 -17.01 -31.07
C GLY A 126 30.51 -18.16 -30.11
N THR A 127 30.98 -19.34 -30.52
CA THR A 127 31.12 -20.62 -29.80
C THR A 127 31.42 -20.55 -28.30
N ALA A 128 30.72 -21.40 -27.54
CA ALA A 128 30.89 -21.64 -26.12
C ALA A 128 32.23 -22.29 -25.77
N THR A 129 32.99 -21.68 -24.84
CA THR A 129 33.70 -22.32 -23.71
C THR A 129 34.39 -21.24 -22.87
N ASP A 130 33.69 -20.62 -21.92
CA ASP A 130 34.24 -20.34 -20.59
C ASP A 130 33.07 -19.99 -19.64
N THR A 131 32.99 -20.74 -18.54
CA THR A 131 31.93 -20.63 -17.54
C THR A 131 32.16 -19.41 -16.65
N THR A 132 31.75 -18.24 -17.12
CA THR A 132 31.52 -17.07 -16.26
C THR A 132 30.31 -16.31 -16.80
N PHE A 133 29.11 -16.79 -16.47
CA PHE A 133 27.89 -16.01 -16.60
C PHE A 133 28.10 -14.65 -15.92
N PRO A 134 27.71 -13.52 -16.56
CA PRO A 134 27.91 -12.22 -15.96
C PRO A 134 27.04 -12.16 -14.69
N LYS A 135 27.70 -12.11 -13.53
CA LYS A 135 27.04 -11.88 -12.24
C LYS A 135 26.23 -10.59 -12.37
N THR A 136 24.91 -10.71 -12.50
CA THR A 136 24.02 -9.63 -12.10
C THR A 136 24.43 -9.27 -10.69
N LYS A 137 24.80 -8.00 -10.44
CA LYS A 137 25.24 -7.56 -9.11
C LYS A 137 24.05 -7.71 -8.15
N THR A 138 23.97 -8.86 -7.50
CA THR A 138 23.04 -9.12 -6.43
C THR A 138 23.50 -8.33 -5.21
N PHE A 139 22.56 -7.78 -4.46
CA PHE A 139 22.87 -7.02 -3.25
C PHE A 139 23.57 -7.94 -2.23
N GLU A 140 24.74 -7.54 -1.74
CA GLU A 140 25.45 -8.19 -0.64
C GLU A 140 25.26 -7.37 0.64
N CYS A 141 24.80 -8.02 1.71
CA CYS A 141 24.57 -7.32 2.98
C CYS A 141 25.90 -6.99 3.68
N PRO A 142 26.17 -5.73 4.07
CA PRO A 142 27.44 -5.35 4.70
C PRO A 142 27.62 -5.91 6.12
N VAL A 143 26.60 -6.56 6.70
CA VAL A 143 26.65 -7.13 8.05
C VAL A 143 26.93 -8.64 8.01
N CYS A 144 26.20 -9.41 7.19
CA CYS A 144 26.37 -10.86 7.10
C CYS A 144 27.18 -11.31 5.88
N GLN A 145 27.46 -10.42 4.92
CA GLN A 145 28.18 -10.71 3.66
C GLN A 145 27.49 -11.79 2.80
N GLU A 146 26.19 -12.02 3.03
CA GLU A 146 25.39 -12.91 2.21
C GLU A 146 24.76 -12.12 1.05
N ASP A 147 24.74 -12.74 -0.12
CA ASP A 147 24.05 -12.23 -1.31
C ASP A 147 22.54 -12.47 -1.21
N ALA A 148 21.75 -11.48 -1.64
CA ALA A 148 20.28 -11.57 -1.72
C ALA A 148 19.77 -12.72 -2.60
N SER A 149 20.60 -13.27 -3.48
CA SER A 149 20.29 -14.39 -4.36
C SER A 149 20.63 -15.75 -3.77
N SER A 150 21.54 -15.82 -2.80
CA SER A 150 22.05 -17.09 -2.26
C SER A 150 21.38 -17.51 -0.95
N SER A 151 20.86 -16.56 -0.16
CA SER A 151 20.15 -16.86 1.08
C SER A 151 18.74 -16.29 1.12
N ALA A 152 17.76 -17.13 1.54
CA ALA A 152 16.37 -16.70 1.73
C ALA A 152 16.23 -15.58 2.77
N ALA A 153 17.18 -15.49 3.72
CA ALA A 153 17.23 -14.42 4.72
C ALA A 153 17.74 -13.08 4.17
N ALA A 154 18.47 -13.09 3.06
CA ALA A 154 18.95 -11.88 2.36
C ALA A 154 18.05 -11.45 1.19
N ALA A 155 17.10 -12.30 0.78
CA ALA A 155 16.08 -11.96 -0.23
C ALA A 155 15.10 -10.88 0.27
N GLU A 156 14.89 -10.80 1.58
CA GLU A 156 14.17 -9.71 2.24
C GLU A 156 15.14 -8.58 2.60
N LEU A 157 14.82 -7.38 2.15
CA LEU A 157 15.69 -6.22 2.24
C LEU A 157 15.08 -5.14 3.13
N ALA A 158 15.83 -4.69 4.12
CA ALA A 158 15.50 -3.49 4.88
C ALA A 158 16.28 -2.30 4.31
N VAL A 159 15.59 -1.19 4.07
CA VAL A 159 16.15 0.07 3.62
C VAL A 159 16.03 1.07 4.76
N LEU A 160 17.18 1.53 5.25
CA LEU A 160 17.26 2.50 6.34
C LEU A 160 16.88 3.91 5.82
N PRO A 161 16.53 4.87 6.71
CA PRO A 161 16.22 6.25 6.32
C PRO A 161 17.36 6.96 5.58
N CYS A 162 18.60 6.59 5.87
CA CYS A 162 19.77 7.09 5.13
C CYS A 162 19.91 6.49 3.70
N GLY A 163 19.03 5.55 3.34
CA GLY A 163 18.96 4.85 2.08
C GLY A 163 19.79 3.56 2.03
N HIS A 164 20.64 3.26 3.02
CA HIS A 164 21.46 2.04 2.99
C HIS A 164 20.63 0.77 3.20
N LYS A 165 21.05 -0.30 2.53
CA LYS A 165 20.35 -1.59 2.46
C LYS A 165 21.00 -2.57 3.43
N LEU A 166 20.19 -3.36 4.13
CA LEU A 166 20.59 -4.45 5.00
C LEU A 166 19.65 -5.64 4.79
N CYS A 167 20.10 -6.83 5.14
CA CYS A 167 19.20 -7.98 5.24
C CYS A 167 18.22 -7.79 6.42
N VAL A 168 16.99 -8.31 6.33
CA VAL A 168 16.00 -8.16 7.40
C VAL A 168 16.49 -8.75 8.72
N SER A 169 17.06 -9.96 8.71
CA SER A 169 17.58 -10.61 9.91
C SER A 169 18.71 -9.81 10.58
N CYS A 170 19.58 -9.17 9.77
CA CYS A 170 20.65 -8.29 10.22
C CYS A 170 20.08 -7.04 10.89
N THR A 171 19.02 -6.49 10.31
CA THR A 171 18.35 -5.28 10.80
C THR A 171 17.65 -5.56 12.12
N ASP A 172 16.93 -6.67 12.23
CA ASP A 172 16.27 -7.10 13.46
C ASP A 172 17.29 -7.39 14.57
N ALA A 173 18.44 -8.00 14.24
CA ALA A 173 19.52 -8.20 15.18
C ALA A 173 20.10 -6.87 15.69
N LEU A 174 20.21 -5.84 14.83
CA LEU A 174 20.64 -4.50 15.22
C LEU A 174 19.61 -3.78 16.10
N ILE A 175 18.31 -3.93 15.80
CA ILE A 175 17.22 -3.38 16.62
C ILE A 175 17.17 -4.07 17.99
N ALA A 176 17.36 -5.39 18.04
CA ALA A 176 17.36 -6.17 19.27
C ALA A 176 18.52 -5.77 20.20
N ARG A 177 19.69 -5.48 19.62
CA ARG A 177 20.90 -5.03 20.34
C ARG A 177 20.89 -3.52 20.65
N ALA A 178 19.96 -2.76 20.10
CA ALA A 178 19.88 -1.33 20.34
C ALA A 178 19.61 -1.03 21.83
N PRO A 179 20.22 0.03 22.38
CA PRO A 179 19.99 0.42 23.77
C PRO A 179 18.49 0.68 24.00
N PRO A 180 17.98 0.39 25.21
CA PRO A 180 16.58 0.66 25.54
C PRO A 180 16.29 2.16 25.35
N PRO A 181 15.08 2.51 24.89
CA PRO A 181 14.73 3.90 24.68
C PRO A 181 14.76 4.65 26.01
N THR A 182 15.21 5.90 25.98
CA THR A 182 15.28 6.75 27.18
C THR A 182 13.91 7.08 27.74
N ASN A 183 12.88 7.09 26.88
CA ASN A 183 11.48 7.34 27.21
C ASN A 183 10.59 6.40 26.38
N ASN A 184 9.45 5.98 26.92
CA ASN A 184 8.48 5.10 26.23
C ASN A 184 7.89 5.69 24.93
N ARG A 185 8.08 6.99 24.68
CA ARG A 185 7.61 7.68 23.47
C ARG A 185 8.57 7.57 22.28
N ASN A 186 9.83 7.23 22.51
CA ASN A 186 10.83 7.17 21.46
C ASN A 186 11.09 5.70 21.09
N PRO A 187 11.11 5.35 19.79
CA PRO A 187 11.47 4.00 19.38
C PRO A 187 12.94 3.71 19.64
N LYS A 188 13.27 2.40 19.66
CA LYS A 188 14.67 1.96 19.66
C LYS A 188 15.37 2.53 18.42
N SER A 189 16.64 2.88 18.57
CA SER A 189 17.44 3.40 17.46
C SER A 189 18.84 2.81 17.48
N PHE A 190 19.38 2.53 16.31
CA PHE A 190 20.75 2.05 16.12
C PHE A 190 21.47 2.91 15.07
N LYS A 191 22.78 2.70 14.91
CA LYS A 191 23.58 3.42 13.89
C LYS A 191 23.68 2.56 12.63
N CYS A 192 23.42 3.15 11.47
CA CYS A 192 23.61 2.49 10.19
C CYS A 192 25.05 1.93 10.07
N PRO A 193 25.25 0.65 9.71
CA PRO A 193 26.59 0.08 9.54
C PRO A 193 27.42 0.77 8.44
N THR A 194 26.77 1.37 7.44
CA THR A 194 27.44 1.99 6.30
C THR A 194 27.79 3.46 6.53
N CYS A 195 26.82 4.30 6.94
CA CYS A 195 27.05 5.75 7.11
C CYS A 195 27.02 6.23 8.57
N ARG A 196 26.76 5.35 9.54
CA ARG A 196 26.66 5.64 10.98
C ARG A 196 25.56 6.62 11.40
N GLU A 197 24.68 7.00 10.47
CA GLU A 197 23.51 7.83 10.75
C GLU A 197 22.53 7.10 11.68
N LYS A 198 21.93 7.85 12.61
CA LYS A 198 21.00 7.30 13.60
C LYS A 198 19.70 6.91 12.90
N THR A 199 19.35 5.64 13.01
CA THR A 199 18.15 5.05 12.41
C THR A 199 17.17 4.64 13.50
N PRO A 200 16.01 5.30 13.63
CA PRO A 200 14.92 4.81 14.46
C PRO A 200 14.27 3.57 13.81
N ALA A 201 13.87 2.60 14.61
CA ALA A 201 13.30 1.34 14.13
C ALA A 201 11.99 1.54 13.34
N ASP A 202 11.19 2.53 13.71
CA ASP A 202 9.86 2.79 13.11
C ASP A 202 9.94 3.36 11.68
N GLU A 203 11.09 3.87 11.24
CA GLU A 203 11.27 4.51 9.93
C GLU A 203 11.96 3.60 8.90
N ILE A 204 12.12 2.31 9.20
CA ILE A 204 12.78 1.34 8.32
C ILE A 204 11.77 0.81 7.31
N ASN A 205 12.12 0.87 6.02
CA ASN A 205 11.28 0.37 4.93
C ASN A 205 11.70 -1.06 4.56
N TYR A 206 10.78 -2.01 4.65
CA TYR A 206 11.01 -3.40 4.30
C TYR A 206 10.51 -3.68 2.88
N VAL A 207 11.37 -4.27 2.05
CA VAL A 207 11.13 -4.52 0.63
C VAL A 207 11.51 -5.97 0.33
N SER A 208 10.58 -6.73 -0.25
CA SER A 208 10.87 -8.06 -0.76
C SER A 208 11.41 -7.93 -2.19
N PHE A 209 12.48 -8.66 -2.52
CA PHE A 209 12.99 -8.70 -3.88
C PHE A 209 12.00 -9.44 -4.80
N GLY A 210 11.18 -8.69 -5.58
CA GLY A 210 10.22 -9.25 -6.54
C GLY A 210 8.83 -8.61 -6.52
N GLY A 211 8.74 -7.33 -6.95
CA GLY A 211 7.53 -6.50 -6.95
C GLY A 211 6.19 -7.22 -7.19
N ALA A 212 5.21 -6.90 -6.34
CA ALA A 212 3.91 -7.54 -6.28
C ALA A 212 2.90 -6.94 -7.30
N GLN A 213 2.74 -7.54 -8.48
CA GLN A 213 1.49 -7.36 -9.25
C GLN A 213 0.44 -8.35 -8.74
N THR A 214 -0.74 -7.87 -8.31
CA THR A 214 -1.90 -8.69 -7.93
C THR A 214 -3.03 -8.45 -8.92
N ARG A 215 -3.43 -9.49 -9.66
CA ARG A 215 -4.61 -9.53 -10.55
C ARG A 215 -5.55 -10.58 -9.99
N VAL A 216 -6.80 -10.20 -9.72
CA VAL A 216 -7.85 -11.10 -9.22
C VAL A 216 -8.64 -11.62 -10.42
N GLU A 217 -8.64 -12.93 -10.65
CA GLU A 217 -9.44 -13.58 -11.68
C GLU A 217 -10.49 -14.49 -11.05
N ARG A 218 -11.72 -14.42 -11.58
CA ARG A 218 -12.83 -15.30 -11.19
C ARG A 218 -12.84 -16.54 -12.08
N PHE A 219 -12.67 -17.71 -11.48
CA PHE A 219 -12.91 -18.98 -12.14
C PHE A 219 -14.31 -19.46 -11.79
N PHE A 220 -15.25 -19.30 -12.73
CA PHE A 220 -16.56 -19.93 -12.62
C PHE A 220 -16.39 -21.45 -12.74
N ALA A 221 -16.93 -22.20 -11.79
CA ALA A 221 -17.04 -23.65 -11.93
C ALA A 221 -17.96 -23.93 -13.12
N ARG A 222 -17.38 -24.21 -14.29
CA ARG A 222 -18.12 -24.77 -15.42
C ARG A 222 -18.60 -26.14 -14.98
N ASP A 223 -19.91 -26.37 -15.02
CA ASP A 223 -20.52 -27.67 -14.78
C ASP A 223 -19.77 -28.76 -15.56
N SER A 224 -19.10 -29.68 -14.85
CA SER A 224 -18.43 -30.85 -15.44
C SER A 224 -19.42 -31.92 -15.93
N SER A 225 -20.66 -31.55 -16.24
CA SER A 225 -21.72 -32.46 -16.66
C SER A 225 -22.13 -32.24 -18.11
N ARG A 226 -21.19 -32.27 -19.07
CA ARG A 226 -21.56 -32.56 -20.47
C ARG A 226 -20.44 -33.09 -21.37
N ALA A 227 -20.26 -34.40 -21.36
CA ALA A 227 -19.81 -35.16 -22.54
C ALA A 227 -20.32 -36.61 -22.46
N VAL A 228 -21.62 -36.82 -22.66
CA VAL A 228 -22.18 -38.10 -23.13
C VAL A 228 -23.28 -37.78 -24.14
N PRO A 229 -23.27 -38.37 -25.35
CA PRO A 229 -24.27 -38.12 -26.37
C PRO A 229 -25.52 -39.00 -26.17
N SER A 230 -26.67 -38.35 -26.41
CA SER A 230 -27.93 -38.90 -26.95
C SER A 230 -28.50 -40.21 -26.39
N GLY A 231 -29.62 -40.08 -25.67
CA GLY A 231 -30.61 -41.16 -25.49
C GLY A 231 -31.86 -40.70 -24.76
N SER A 232 -32.97 -40.61 -25.50
CA SER A 232 -34.39 -40.43 -25.09
C SER A 232 -34.85 -39.11 -24.47
N ALA A 233 -35.94 -38.62 -25.06
CA ALA A 233 -36.71 -37.44 -24.73
C ALA A 233 -37.70 -37.71 -23.60
N GLU A 234 -37.89 -36.71 -22.73
CA GLU A 234 -39.18 -36.29 -22.18
C GLU A 234 -39.02 -34.94 -21.46
N SER A 235 -39.94 -34.02 -21.69
CA SER A 235 -40.00 -32.64 -21.16
C SER A 235 -40.91 -32.58 -19.91
N PRO A 236 -41.34 -31.41 -19.41
CA PRO A 236 -40.59 -30.27 -18.86
C PRO A 236 -41.12 -29.88 -17.45
N ALA A 237 -40.29 -29.65 -16.43
CA ALA A 237 -40.64 -28.75 -15.31
C ALA A 237 -39.51 -28.62 -14.28
N LYS A 238 -39.20 -27.36 -13.93
CA LYS A 238 -38.44 -26.93 -12.75
C LYS A 238 -36.96 -27.35 -12.69
N GLU A 239 -36.20 -26.92 -13.69
CA GLU A 239 -34.75 -26.80 -13.55
C GLU A 239 -34.46 -25.47 -12.80
N LYS A 240 -34.59 -25.49 -11.47
CA LYS A 240 -33.95 -24.48 -10.63
C LYS A 240 -32.46 -24.71 -10.79
N SER A 241 -31.82 -23.93 -11.65
CA SER A 241 -30.38 -23.83 -11.78
C SER A 241 -29.77 -23.76 -10.37
N ARG A 242 -29.06 -24.82 -9.98
CA ARG A 242 -28.11 -24.77 -8.85
C ARG A 242 -26.93 -23.92 -9.29
N ALA A 243 -27.17 -22.62 -9.52
CA ALA A 243 -26.12 -21.64 -9.37
C ALA A 243 -25.57 -21.83 -7.95
N CYS A 244 -24.27 -22.02 -7.84
CA CYS A 244 -23.57 -22.22 -6.58
C CYS A 244 -24.00 -21.14 -5.59
N SER A 245 -24.65 -21.53 -4.49
CA SER A 245 -25.19 -20.66 -3.44
C SER A 245 -24.17 -19.63 -2.90
N MET A 246 -22.87 -19.92 -3.07
CA MET A 246 -21.80 -19.03 -2.63
C MET A 246 -21.71 -17.75 -3.48
N ASP A 247 -21.94 -17.79 -4.79
CA ASP A 247 -21.69 -16.64 -5.68
C ASP A 247 -22.75 -15.54 -5.56
N SER A 248 -24.02 -15.92 -5.42
CA SER A 248 -25.12 -14.96 -5.17
C SER A 248 -24.98 -14.26 -3.81
N SER A 249 -24.20 -14.84 -2.90
CA SER A 249 -23.96 -14.37 -1.53
C SER A 249 -22.73 -13.44 -1.43
N LEU A 250 -21.95 -13.28 -2.51
CA LEU A 250 -20.72 -12.49 -2.51
C LEU A 250 -20.94 -10.97 -2.78
N GLY A 251 -22.10 -10.57 -3.32
CA GLY A 251 -22.40 -9.17 -3.63
C GLY A 251 -21.62 -8.64 -4.85
N THR A 252 -21.82 -7.36 -5.19
CA THR A 252 -21.12 -6.73 -6.33
C THR A 252 -19.63 -6.49 -6.02
N ASP A 253 -18.78 -6.38 -7.05
CA ASP A 253 -17.33 -6.09 -6.89
C ASP A 253 -17.08 -4.80 -6.09
N PHE A 254 -17.97 -3.82 -6.20
CA PHE A 254 -17.90 -2.56 -5.48
C PHE A 254 -18.14 -2.73 -3.97
N GLU A 255 -19.17 -3.48 -3.59
CA GLU A 255 -19.48 -3.76 -2.18
C GLU A 255 -18.38 -4.60 -1.51
N GLN A 256 -17.80 -5.56 -2.23
CA GLN A 256 -16.68 -6.37 -1.73
C GLN A 256 -15.45 -5.50 -1.43
N ASN A 257 -15.04 -4.65 -2.37
CA ASN A 257 -13.87 -3.78 -2.21
C ASN A 257 -14.05 -2.74 -1.10
N ALA A 258 -15.26 -2.16 -0.97
CA ALA A 258 -15.57 -1.19 0.08
C ALA A 258 -15.50 -1.83 1.47
N PHE A 259 -16.05 -3.04 1.64
CA PHE A 259 -16.01 -3.73 2.93
C PHE A 259 -14.63 -4.32 3.24
N GLU A 260 -13.92 -4.88 2.26
CA GLU A 260 -12.53 -5.32 2.47
C GLU A 260 -11.67 -4.17 2.98
N SER A 261 -11.78 -2.98 2.38
CA SER A 261 -11.03 -1.80 2.83
C SER A 261 -11.33 -1.38 4.28
N SER A 262 -12.50 -1.76 4.82
CA SER A 262 -12.91 -1.49 6.19
C SER A 262 -12.37 -2.49 7.22
N VAL A 263 -11.90 -3.66 6.78
CA VAL A 263 -11.38 -4.71 7.66
C VAL A 263 -9.93 -4.39 8.06
N VAL A 264 -9.74 -4.11 9.34
CA VAL A 264 -8.43 -3.81 9.95
C VAL A 264 -7.70 -5.11 10.27
N VAL A 265 -6.61 -5.37 9.55
CA VAL A 265 -5.72 -6.52 9.80
C VAL A 265 -4.72 -6.12 10.89
N LYS A 266 -4.52 -7.01 11.88
CA LYS A 266 -3.54 -6.80 12.96
C LYS A 266 -2.12 -7.05 12.45
N GLY A 267 -1.25 -6.03 12.53
CA GLY A 267 0.16 -6.10 12.12
C GLY A 267 0.39 -5.78 10.64
N SER A 268 1.63 -5.49 10.26
CA SER A 268 2.03 -5.23 8.87
C SER A 268 2.67 -6.48 8.26
N TRP A 269 1.95 -7.13 7.35
CA TRP A 269 2.34 -8.44 6.78
C TRP A 269 2.66 -8.37 5.29
N GLY A 270 2.64 -7.17 4.70
CA GLY A 270 2.84 -6.94 3.27
C GLY A 270 1.53 -6.97 2.51
N THR A 271 1.44 -6.18 1.43
CA THR A 271 0.17 -5.87 0.74
C THR A 271 -0.58 -7.10 0.22
N LYS A 272 0.14 -8.12 -0.27
CA LYS A 272 -0.43 -9.40 -0.75
C LYS A 272 -1.01 -10.25 0.38
N ILE A 273 -0.28 -10.39 1.48
CA ILE A 273 -0.68 -11.24 2.61
C ILE A 273 -1.78 -10.55 3.42
N GLU A 274 -1.70 -9.22 3.56
CA GLU A 274 -2.78 -8.42 4.12
C GLU A 274 -4.05 -8.53 3.28
N ALA A 275 -3.96 -8.47 1.95
CA ALA A 275 -5.11 -8.67 1.08
C ALA A 275 -5.72 -10.07 1.25
N VAL A 276 -4.91 -11.13 1.31
CA VAL A 276 -5.40 -12.50 1.55
C VAL A 276 -6.03 -12.64 2.93
N THR A 277 -5.41 -12.07 3.96
CA THR A 277 -5.91 -12.13 5.35
C THR A 277 -7.23 -11.36 5.48
N ARG A 278 -7.31 -10.18 4.88
CA ARG A 278 -8.50 -9.34 4.80
C ARG A 278 -9.64 -10.04 4.08
N ARG A 279 -9.35 -10.70 2.95
CA ARG A 279 -10.32 -11.52 2.21
C ARG A 279 -10.79 -12.72 3.03
N ALA A 280 -9.88 -13.38 3.76
CA ALA A 280 -10.25 -14.52 4.59
C ALA A 280 -11.17 -14.12 5.75
N LEU A 281 -10.88 -13.00 6.42
CA LEU A 281 -11.75 -12.44 7.45
C LEU A 281 -13.11 -12.03 6.88
N TYR A 282 -13.12 -11.41 5.71
CA TYR A 282 -14.37 -11.04 5.01
C TYR A 282 -15.27 -12.24 4.72
N LEU A 283 -14.70 -13.37 4.31
CA LEU A 283 -15.46 -14.58 4.01
C LEU A 283 -15.98 -15.31 5.27
N LEU A 284 -15.36 -15.07 6.42
CA LEU A 284 -15.66 -15.74 7.70
C LEU A 284 -16.48 -14.87 8.67
N ASP A 285 -16.80 -13.62 8.33
CA ASP A 285 -17.50 -12.69 9.21
C ASP A 285 -18.99 -13.08 9.38
N GLU A 286 -19.40 -13.38 10.61
CA GLU A 286 -20.77 -13.77 10.96
C GLU A 286 -21.80 -12.65 10.73
N ASN A 287 -21.36 -11.40 10.72
CA ASN A 287 -22.25 -10.23 10.57
C ASN A 287 -22.64 -9.96 9.11
N ARG A 288 -22.09 -10.72 8.16
CA ARG A 288 -22.28 -10.52 6.73
C ARG A 288 -23.41 -11.39 6.19
N SER A 289 -24.28 -10.77 5.39
CA SER A 289 -25.35 -11.49 4.68
C SER A 289 -24.74 -12.51 3.69
N GLY A 290 -24.98 -13.79 3.93
CA GLY A 290 -24.47 -14.88 3.10
C GLY A 290 -23.00 -15.28 3.35
N ALA A 291 -22.41 -14.84 4.47
CA ALA A 291 -21.20 -15.46 4.98
C ALA A 291 -21.51 -16.80 5.65
N ASP A 292 -20.63 -17.77 5.44
CA ASP A 292 -20.69 -19.07 6.10
C ASP A 292 -19.42 -19.21 6.96
N PRO A 293 -19.54 -19.28 8.30
CA PRO A 293 -18.39 -19.48 9.18
C PRO A 293 -17.68 -20.83 8.93
N GLU A 294 -18.28 -21.73 8.15
CA GLU A 294 -17.69 -23.00 7.72
C GLU A 294 -17.02 -22.92 6.34
N THR A 295 -16.91 -21.72 5.75
CA THR A 295 -16.23 -21.50 4.47
C THR A 295 -14.79 -22.00 4.54
N LYS A 296 -14.47 -22.92 3.64
CA LYS A 296 -13.13 -23.49 3.53
C LYS A 296 -12.29 -22.70 2.54
N ILE A 297 -11.14 -22.22 3.00
CA ILE A 297 -10.21 -21.41 2.20
C ILE A 297 -8.94 -22.21 1.96
N ILE A 298 -8.52 -22.28 0.69
CA ILE A 298 -7.25 -22.90 0.29
C ILE A 298 -6.38 -21.81 -0.33
N VAL A 299 -5.16 -21.67 0.18
CA VAL A 299 -4.19 -20.71 -0.34
C VAL A 299 -3.07 -21.48 -1.02
N PHE A 300 -2.84 -21.18 -2.29
CA PHE A 300 -1.72 -21.70 -3.06
C PHE A 300 -0.65 -20.62 -3.19
N SER A 301 0.60 -21.03 -3.07
CA SER A 301 1.76 -20.21 -3.33
C SER A 301 2.85 -21.13 -3.83
N GLU A 302 3.64 -20.64 -4.78
CA GLU A 302 4.86 -21.30 -5.24
C GLU A 302 5.92 -21.35 -4.13
N TRP A 303 5.89 -20.37 -3.22
CA TRP A 303 6.87 -20.21 -2.15
C TRP A 303 6.31 -20.74 -0.82
N GLU A 304 6.99 -21.73 -0.23
CA GLU A 304 6.64 -22.29 1.09
C GLU A 304 6.72 -21.22 2.19
N ASP A 305 7.74 -20.36 2.15
CA ASP A 305 7.92 -19.30 3.14
C ASP A 305 6.76 -18.31 3.14
N ALA A 306 6.22 -17.98 1.97
CA ALA A 306 5.03 -17.13 1.87
C ALA A 306 3.79 -17.81 2.49
N LEU A 307 3.63 -19.13 2.38
CA LEU A 307 2.56 -19.86 3.07
C LEU A 307 2.76 -19.85 4.59
N ARG A 308 4.01 -19.90 5.06
CA ARG A 308 4.33 -19.82 6.49
C ARG A 308 3.98 -18.45 7.07
N VAL A 309 4.35 -17.37 6.38
CA VAL A 309 4.01 -15.99 6.77
C VAL A 309 2.51 -15.76 6.69
N THR A 310 1.85 -16.25 5.64
CA THR A 310 0.38 -16.15 5.52
C THR A 310 -0.33 -16.91 6.64
N ALA A 311 0.16 -18.09 7.02
CA ALA A 311 -0.37 -18.84 8.15
C ALA A 311 -0.15 -18.13 9.48
N ALA A 312 0.98 -17.43 9.66
CA ALA A 312 1.22 -16.62 10.86
C ALA A 312 0.28 -15.40 10.93
N ALA A 313 0.12 -14.69 9.81
CA ALA A 313 -0.79 -13.54 9.71
C ALA A 313 -2.24 -13.94 10.01
N LEU A 314 -2.72 -15.03 9.40
CA LEU A 314 -4.07 -15.55 9.63
C LEU A 314 -4.28 -15.98 11.10
N ARG A 315 -3.31 -16.65 11.73
CA ARG A 315 -3.40 -17.02 13.15
C ARG A 315 -3.41 -15.80 14.08
N ALA A 316 -2.59 -14.79 13.79
CA ALA A 316 -2.56 -13.54 14.55
C ALA A 316 -3.91 -12.78 14.48
N ASN A 317 -4.65 -13.00 13.40
CA ASN A 317 -5.98 -12.44 13.17
C ASN A 317 -7.13 -13.38 13.57
N GLY A 318 -6.84 -14.49 14.27
CA GLY A 318 -7.85 -15.39 14.84
C GLY A 318 -8.41 -16.45 13.88
N VAL A 319 -7.81 -16.62 12.70
CA VAL A 319 -8.22 -17.65 11.73
C VAL A 319 -7.48 -18.96 12.00
N VAL A 320 -8.21 -20.08 12.01
CA VAL A 320 -7.62 -21.41 12.21
C VAL A 320 -6.97 -21.91 10.93
N VAL A 321 -5.66 -22.13 10.95
CA VAL A 321 -4.88 -22.52 9.76
C VAL A 321 -4.11 -23.82 9.98
N ALA A 322 -4.32 -24.77 9.05
CA ALA A 322 -3.46 -25.93 8.86
C ALA A 322 -2.43 -25.62 7.76
N HIS A 323 -1.14 -25.63 8.11
CA HIS A 323 -0.05 -25.43 7.16
C HIS A 323 0.89 -26.64 7.24
N PRO A 324 1.00 -27.45 6.17
CA PRO A 324 1.93 -28.57 6.14
C PRO A 324 3.34 -28.05 5.88
N GLY A 325 4.21 -28.10 6.90
CA GLY A 325 5.63 -27.70 6.78
C GLY A 325 6.48 -28.75 6.04
N GLY A 326 6.03 -29.18 4.86
CA GLY A 326 6.73 -30.11 3.98
C GLY A 326 5.81 -31.11 3.23
N GLY A 327 6.37 -31.76 2.21
CA GLY A 327 5.67 -32.75 1.38
C GLY A 327 5.47 -34.13 2.03
N GLY A 328 4.61 -34.96 1.42
CA GLY A 328 4.42 -36.37 1.80
C GLY A 328 3.34 -36.60 2.85
N LYS A 329 3.69 -37.25 3.97
CA LYS A 329 2.74 -37.67 5.03
C LYS A 329 2.07 -36.48 5.72
N LYS A 330 2.84 -35.45 6.07
CA LYS A 330 2.34 -34.22 6.72
C LYS A 330 1.31 -33.46 5.89
N MET A 331 1.50 -33.46 4.56
CA MET A 331 0.53 -32.89 3.63
C MET A 331 -0.78 -33.69 3.63
N ARG A 332 -0.71 -35.02 3.61
CA ARG A 332 -1.91 -35.88 3.68
C ARG A 332 -2.66 -35.69 5.00
N ASP A 333 -1.95 -35.65 6.12
CA ASP A 333 -2.54 -35.44 7.43
C ASP A 333 -3.22 -34.05 7.53
N ALA A 334 -2.62 -33.00 6.94
CA ALA A 334 -3.21 -31.66 6.89
C ALA A 334 -4.45 -31.58 5.98
N VAL A 335 -4.41 -32.26 4.83
CA VAL A 335 -5.56 -32.36 3.90
C VAL A 335 -6.70 -33.14 4.54
N GLU A 336 -6.40 -34.21 5.28
CA GLU A 336 -7.39 -35.01 6.00
C GLU A 336 -8.02 -34.19 7.14
N ALA A 337 -7.22 -33.46 7.93
CA ALA A 337 -7.74 -32.55 8.96
C ALA A 337 -8.61 -31.42 8.37
N PHE A 338 -8.25 -30.91 7.19
CA PHE A 338 -9.03 -29.91 6.46
C PHE A 338 -10.34 -30.48 5.89
N ALA A 339 -10.33 -31.74 5.44
CA ALA A 339 -11.51 -32.45 4.94
C ALA A 339 -12.47 -32.87 6.08
N ALA A 340 -11.93 -33.45 7.15
CA ALA A 340 -12.66 -34.07 8.27
C ALA A 340 -13.50 -33.10 9.10
N LYS A 341 -13.13 -31.81 9.14
CA LYS A 341 -13.86 -30.73 9.83
C LYS A 341 -15.30 -30.48 9.36
N ARG A 342 -15.81 -31.28 8.41
CA ARG A 342 -17.21 -31.30 8.01
C ARG A 342 -18.09 -32.21 8.90
N SER A 343 -17.50 -33.12 9.69
CA SER A 343 -18.24 -34.19 10.40
C SER A 343 -18.55 -33.90 11.88
N GLU A 344 -17.62 -33.29 12.62
CA GLU A 344 -17.76 -33.16 14.09
C GLU A 344 -18.86 -32.18 14.55
N ARG A 345 -19.26 -31.22 13.70
CA ARG A 345 -20.36 -30.28 14.02
C ARG A 345 -21.74 -30.81 13.66
N SER A 346 -21.82 -31.70 12.67
CA SER A 346 -23.04 -32.45 12.32
C SER A 346 -23.46 -33.40 13.44
N GLU A 347 -22.50 -34.04 14.11
CA GLU A 347 -22.79 -34.93 15.24
C GLU A 347 -23.14 -34.16 16.53
N ARG A 348 -22.66 -32.92 16.67
CA ARG A 348 -22.95 -32.07 17.85
C ARG A 348 -24.31 -31.38 17.75
N SER A 349 -24.84 -31.12 16.55
CA SER A 349 -26.23 -30.66 16.38
C SER A 349 -27.22 -31.78 16.63
N GLU A 350 -26.96 -33.01 16.17
CA GLU A 350 -27.84 -34.17 16.42
C GLU A 350 -27.86 -34.62 17.89
N ARG A 351 -26.81 -34.35 18.67
CA ARG A 351 -26.75 -34.66 20.11
C ARG A 351 -27.35 -33.57 21.00
N SER A 352 -27.63 -32.39 20.45
CA SER A 352 -28.29 -31.29 21.17
C SER A 352 -29.82 -31.31 21.00
N GLU A 353 -30.36 -32.15 20.12
CA GLU A 353 -31.80 -32.33 19.87
C GLU A 353 -32.33 -33.71 20.34
N ARG A 354 -31.63 -34.38 21.28
CA ARG A 354 -32.11 -35.58 21.97
C ARG A 354 -32.15 -35.42 23.47
#